data_AF-A0A2U3A4A8-F1
#
_entry.id   AF-A0A2U3A4A8-F1
#
_cell.length_a   1.000
_cell.length_b   1.000
_cell.length_c   1.000
_cell.angle_alpha   90.00
_cell.angle_beta   90.00
_cell.angle_gamma   90.00
#
_symmetry.space_group_name_H-M   'P 1'
#
loop_
_entity.id
_entity.type
_entity.pdbx_description
1 polymer ?
#
loop_
_entity_poly.entity_id
_entity_poly.type
_entity_poly.pdbx_seq_one_letter_code
_entity_poly.pdbx_strand_id
1 'polypeptide(L)' 'MDVTEEAQVQTGDVVRVTDGPFAGFRGPVRAVDFGRGRVQLAVDILGDPSTVDVPLSDVVRTD' A
#
# COMPACT_ATOMS: atom_id res chain seq x y z
N MET A 1 20.37 10.84 17.47
CA MET A 1 19.62 9.61 17.13
C MET A 1 18.48 10.07 16.27
N ASP A 2 18.81 10.29 15.01
CA ASP A 2 17.90 10.75 13.98
C ASP A 2 16.88 9.63 13.77
N VAL A 3 15.72 9.77 14.41
CA VAL A 3 14.53 9.10 13.94
C VAL A 3 14.12 9.87 12.69
N THR A 4 14.67 9.49 11.55
CA THR A 4 14.05 9.81 10.27
C THR A 4 12.72 9.06 10.31
N GLU A 5 11.66 9.72 10.79
CA GLU A 5 10.28 9.28 10.66
C GLU A 5 9.89 9.39 9.18
N GLU A 6 10.58 8.63 8.34
CA GLU A 6 10.04 8.22 7.05
C GLU A 6 8.84 7.37 7.41
N ALA A 7 7.65 7.91 7.18
CA ALA A 7 6.38 7.28 7.46
C ALA A 7 6.34 5.86 6.86
N GLN A 8 6.75 4.86 7.65
CA GLN A 8 6.71 3.47 7.24
C GLN A 8 5.24 3.07 7.10
N VAL A 9 4.88 2.64 5.90
CA VAL A 9 3.57 2.06 5.64
C VAL A 9 3.41 0.82 6.52
N GLN A 10 2.28 0.73 7.23
CA GLN A 10 1.99 -0.36 8.15
C GLN A 10 0.61 -0.97 7.84
N THR A 11 0.40 -2.20 8.32
CA THR A 11 -0.90 -2.86 8.22
C THR A 11 -2.00 -2.00 8.85
N GLY A 12 -3.09 -1.79 8.11
CA GLY A 12 -4.21 -0.95 8.50
C GLY A 12 -4.17 0.47 7.92
N ASP A 13 -3.01 0.97 7.50
CA ASP A 13 -2.92 2.28 6.84
C ASP A 13 -3.69 2.24 5.53
N VAL A 14 -4.41 3.32 5.20
CA VAL A 14 -5.01 3.47 3.88
C VAL A 14 -3.98 4.12 2.97
N VAL A 15 -3.65 3.45 1.87
CA VAL A 15 -2.70 3.97 0.89
C VAL A 15 -3.33 4.00 -0.50
N ARG A 16 -2.77 4.82 -1.37
CA ARG A 16 -3.14 4.90 -2.78
C ARG A 16 -1.95 4.51 -3.64
N VAL A 17 -2.21 3.70 -4.65
CA VAL A 17 -1.21 3.34 -5.65
C VAL A 17 -1.03 4.51 -6.62
N THR A 18 0.21 4.94 -6.82
CA THR A 18 0.58 6.09 -7.65
C THR A 18 1.09 5.69 -9.04
N ASP A 19 1.55 4.45 -9.23
CA ASP A 19 2.11 3.99 -10.50
C ASP A 19 1.68 2.55 -10.89
N GLY A 20 1.92 2.18 -12.14
CA GLY A 20 1.67 0.84 -12.67
C GLY A 20 0.20 0.55 -13.02
N PRO A 21 -0.15 -0.72 -13.29
CA PRO A 21 -1.49 -1.11 -13.75
C PRO A 21 -2.59 -0.91 -12.70
N PHE A 22 -2.19 -0.75 -11.43
CA PHE A 22 -3.09 -0.51 -10.30
C PHE A 22 -3.09 0.97 -9.85
N ALA A 23 -2.47 1.88 -10.62
CA ALA A 23 -2.48 3.30 -10.30
C ALA A 23 -3.92 3.81 -10.14
N GLY A 24 -4.17 4.56 -9.06
CA GLY A 24 -5.49 5.09 -8.73
C GLY A 24 -6.32 4.22 -7.78
N PHE A 25 -5.99 2.94 -7.59
CA PHE A 25 -6.62 2.15 -6.53
C PHE A 25 -6.20 2.64 -5.15
N ARG A 26 -7.14 2.63 -4.21
CA ARG A 26 -6.95 3.00 -2.80
C ARG A 26 -7.52 1.90 -1.93
N GLY A 27 -6.85 1.62 -0.81
CA GLY A 27 -7.36 0.65 0.14
C GLY A 27 -6.45 0.46 1.36
N PRO A 28 -6.95 -0.24 2.39
CA PRO A 28 -6.15 -0.54 3.56
C PRO A 28 -5.05 -1.55 3.24
N VAL A 29 -3.90 -1.34 3.85
CA VAL A 29 -2.75 -2.23 3.80
C VAL A 29 -3.06 -3.48 4.61
N ARG A 30 -2.92 -4.63 3.96
CA ARG A 30 -3.19 -5.94 4.54
C ARG A 30 -1.91 -6.58 5.08
N ALA A 31 -0.80 -6.40 4.38
CA ALA A 31 0.52 -6.87 4.79
C ALA A 31 1.62 -6.04 4.13
N VAL A 32 2.78 -5.97 4.78
CA VAL A 32 3.97 -5.28 4.27
C VAL A 32 5.15 -6.26 4.32
N ASP A 33 5.84 -6.43 3.19
CA ASP A 33 7.07 -7.20 3.07
C ASP A 33 8.23 -6.23 2.80
N PHE A 34 8.88 -5.80 3.88
CA PHE A 34 10.05 -4.92 3.81
C PHE A 34 11.27 -5.61 3.20
N GLY A 35 11.37 -6.93 3.30
CA GLY A 35 12.48 -7.68 2.70
C GLY A 35 12.43 -7.66 1.18
N ARG A 36 11.22 -7.63 0.61
CA ARG A 36 10.98 -7.55 -0.83
C ARG A 36 10.60 -6.15 -1.33
N GLY A 37 10.38 -5.20 -0.43
CA GLY A 37 9.92 -3.86 -0.78
C GLY A 37 8.52 -3.86 -1.38
N ARG A 38 7.60 -4.72 -0.89
CA ARG A 38 6.24 -4.86 -1.42
C ARG A 38 5.17 -4.70 -0.35
N VAL A 39 3.98 -4.32 -0.78
CA VAL A 39 2.80 -4.14 0.07
C VAL A 39 1.58 -4.78 -0.57
N GLN A 40 0.81 -5.49 0.25
CA GLN A 40 -0.47 -6.06 -0.14
C GLN A 40 -1.59 -5.13 0.29
N LEU A 41 -2.45 -4.75 -0.64
CA LEU A 41 -3.61 -3.88 -0.42
C LEU A 41 -4.90 -4.66 -0.58
N ALA A 42 -5.89 -4.36 0.25
CA ALA A 42 -7.26 -4.79 0.00
C ALA A 42 -7.97 -3.74 -0.86
N VAL A 43 -8.52 -4.17 -1.99
CA VAL A 43 -9.27 -3.31 -2.92
C VAL A 43 -10.61 -3.95 -3.24
N ASP A 44 -11.67 -3.17 -3.27
CA ASP A 44 -12.97 -3.63 -3.72
C ASP A 44 -13.11 -3.38 -5.21
N ILE A 45 -13.23 -4.48 -5.97
CA ILE A 45 -13.47 -4.42 -7.41
C ILE A 45 -14.91 -4.89 -7.63
N LEU A 46 -15.81 -3.94 -7.93
CA LEU A 46 -17.22 -4.24 -8.26
C LEU A 46 -17.99 -5.03 -7.18
N GLY A 47 -17.60 -4.90 -5.92
CA GLY A 47 -18.23 -5.63 -4.80
C GLY A 47 -17.56 -6.96 -4.46
N ASP A 48 -16.53 -7.36 -5.21
CA ASP A 48 -15.69 -8.50 -4.89
C ASP A 48 -14.40 -8.05 -4.18
N PRO A 49 -14.19 -8.45 -2.90
CA PRO A 49 -12.98 -8.09 -2.17
C PRO A 49 -11.79 -8.81 -2.80
N SER A 50 -10.87 -8.04 -3.36
CA SER A 50 -9.66 -8.51 -4.00
C SER A 50 -8.43 -7.98 -3.27
N THR A 51 -7.29 -8.67 -3.43
CA THR A 51 -6.02 -8.17 -2.91
C THR A 51 -5.01 -7.98 -4.03
N VAL A 52 -4.28 -6.87 -4.01
CA VAL A 52 -3.23 -6.56 -4.98
C VAL A 52 -1.89 -6.40 -4.28
N ASP A 53 -0.83 -6.83 -4.95
CA ASP A 53 0.55 -6.75 -4.45
C ASP A 53 1.35 -5.77 -5.32
N VAL A 54 1.80 -4.68 -4.71
CA VAL A 54 2.47 -3.58 -5.40
C VAL A 54 3.78 -3.20 -4.68
N PRO A 55 4.74 -2.56 -5.38
CA PRO A 55 5.94 -2.04 -4.73
C PRO A 55 5.61 -0.99 -3.68
N LEU A 56 6.38 -0.97 -2.59
CA LEU A 56 6.31 0.06 -1.55
C LEU A 56 6.58 1.46 -2.11
N SER A 57 7.41 1.56 -3.16
CA SER A 57 7.72 2.82 -3.84
C SER A 57 6.56 3.39 -4.65
N ASP A 58 5.58 2.54 -5.01
CA ASP A 58 4.46 2.91 -5.89
C ASP A 58 3.19 3.22 -5.07
N VAL A 59 3.32 3.36 -3.75
CA VAL A 59 2.20 3.71 -2.87
C VAL A 59 2.51 4.96 -2.07
N VAL A 60 1.46 5.75 -1.81
CA VAL A 60 1.50 6.90 -0.92
C VAL A 60 0.43 6.75 0.16
N ARG A 61 0.78 7.04 1.41
CA ARG A 61 -0.19 7.04 2.50
C ARG A 61 -1.21 8.15 2.30
N THR A 62 -2.47 7.79 2.43
CA THR A 62 -3.61 8.71 2.32
C THR A 62 -4.30 8.76 3.67
N ASP A 63 -4.33 9.94 4.29
CA ASP A 63 -5.08 10.21 5.53
C ASP A 63 -6.57 9.83 5.39
#